data_AF-A0A3B8PKU9-F1
#
_entry.id   AF-A0A3B8PKU9-F1
#
_cell.length_a   1.000
_cell.length_b   1.000
_cell.length_c   1.000
_cell.angle_alpha   90.00
_cell.angle_beta   90.00
_cell.angle_gamma   90.00
#
_symmetry.space_group_name_H-M   'P 1'
#
loop_
_entity.id
_entity.type
_entity.pdbx_description
1 polymer ?
#
loop_
_entity_poly.entity_id
_entity_poly.type
_entity_poly.pdbx_seq_one_letter_code
_entity_poly.pdbx_strand_id
1 'polypeptide(L)'
;GTKNMSAPDGMTIDAKGNLYFTGRGGVWVASPAGKPVGFIPTKEFCANVTFGGADGKTLYLTCNTKVYSLAMNVSGGEHAARAERKGKKKGLVGLLRRTLKPAGRILKGVGKAIDKIGDDDDD
;
A
#
# COMPACT_ATOMS: atom_id res chain seq x y z
N GLY A 1 -27.07 8.13 -21.45
CA GLY A 1 -26.66 9.54 -21.30
C GLY A 1 -26.24 9.78 -19.86
N THR A 2 -25.02 10.26 -19.63
CA THR A 2 -24.45 10.54 -18.29
C THR A 2 -24.97 11.87 -17.73
N LYS A 3 -26.29 12.02 -17.65
CA LYS A 3 -26.89 13.34 -17.47
C LYS A 3 -26.77 13.90 -16.03
N ASN A 4 -26.41 13.10 -15.01
CA ASN A 4 -26.42 13.56 -13.61
C ASN A 4 -25.25 13.12 -12.69
N MET A 5 -24.17 12.50 -13.19
CA MET A 5 -23.04 12.08 -12.32
C MET A 5 -21.83 12.98 -12.60
N SER A 6 -21.75 14.12 -11.89
CA SER A 6 -20.71 15.15 -12.14
C SER A 6 -19.81 15.45 -10.95
N ALA A 7 -20.13 14.93 -9.76
CA ALA A 7 -19.26 15.06 -8.59
C ALA A 7 -18.16 13.98 -8.61
N PRO A 8 -16.92 14.34 -8.23
CA PRO A 8 -15.90 13.34 -7.92
C PRO A 8 -16.39 12.41 -6.82
N ASP A 9 -16.21 11.10 -7.01
CA ASP A 9 -16.56 10.09 -6.01
C ASP A 9 -15.27 9.61 -5.31
N GLY A 10 -14.56 8.66 -5.91
CA GLY A 10 -13.29 8.16 -5.38
C GLY A 10 -12.07 8.98 -5.79
N MET A 11 -11.06 8.95 -4.92
CA MET A 11 -9.77 9.61 -5.12
C MET A 11 -8.61 8.84 -4.48
N THR A 12 -7.41 9.04 -4.98
CA THR A 12 -6.16 8.49 -4.45
C THR A 12 -4.98 9.43 -4.73
N ILE A 13 -3.82 9.17 -4.15
CA ILE A 13 -2.60 9.96 -4.36
C ILE A 13 -1.43 9.08 -4.78
N ASP A 14 -0.55 9.61 -5.63
CA ASP A 14 0.75 8.99 -5.92
C ASP A 14 1.84 9.41 -4.93
N ALA A 15 3.01 8.77 -5.03
CA ALA A 15 4.18 9.05 -4.20
C ALA A 15 4.79 10.46 -4.38
N LYS A 16 4.38 11.19 -5.42
CA LYS A 16 4.76 12.59 -5.64
C LYS A 16 3.70 13.56 -5.10
N GLY A 17 2.61 13.04 -4.52
CA GLY A 17 1.50 13.83 -3.99
C GLY A 17 0.51 14.31 -5.04
N ASN A 18 0.56 13.81 -6.28
CA ASN A 18 -0.48 14.13 -7.26
C ASN A 18 -1.78 13.43 -6.86
N LEU A 19 -2.89 14.16 -6.91
CA LEU A 19 -4.23 13.69 -6.64
C LEU A 19 -4.86 13.14 -7.92
N TYR A 20 -5.35 11.91 -7.86
CA TYR A 20 -6.15 11.27 -8.89
C TYR A 20 -7.57 11.19 -8.36
N PHE A 21 -8.56 11.67 -9.12
CA PHE A 21 -9.95 11.66 -8.70
C PHE A 21 -10.87 11.34 -9.89
N THR A 22 -11.92 10.58 -9.64
CA THR A 22 -12.92 10.29 -10.67
C THR A 22 -13.71 11.56 -10.99
N GLY A 23 -14.21 11.64 -12.21
CA GLY A 23 -15.00 12.79 -12.64
C GLY A 23 -15.61 12.55 -14.00
N ARG A 24 -16.22 13.61 -14.54
CA ARG A 24 -16.87 13.52 -15.85
C ARG A 24 -15.87 13.08 -16.92
N GLY A 25 -16.16 11.96 -17.57
CA GLY A 25 -15.39 11.40 -18.68
C GLY A 25 -14.17 10.56 -18.29
N GLY A 26 -13.83 10.41 -17.01
CA GLY A 26 -12.70 9.60 -16.58
C GLY A 26 -12.06 10.03 -15.28
N VAL A 27 -10.75 9.83 -15.16
CA VAL A 27 -9.96 10.20 -13.97
C VAL A 27 -9.13 11.44 -14.28
N TRP A 28 -9.28 12.46 -13.45
CA TRP A 28 -8.52 13.69 -13.51
C TRP A 28 -7.31 13.60 -12.58
N VAL A 29 -6.22 14.24 -12.97
CA VAL A 29 -4.98 14.30 -12.18
C VAL A 29 -4.65 15.76 -11.88
N ALA A 30 -4.48 16.08 -10.61
CA ALA A 30 -4.04 17.38 -10.14
C ALA A 30 -2.70 17.26 -9.39
N SER A 31 -1.82 18.23 -9.59
CA SER A 31 -0.61 18.39 -8.79
C SER A 31 -0.94 18.67 -7.31
N PRO A 32 0.04 18.52 -6.38
CA PRO A 32 -0.14 18.92 -4.98
C PRO A 32 -0.61 20.36 -4.78
N ALA A 33 -0.32 21.25 -5.74
CA ALA A 33 -0.77 22.65 -5.73
C ALA A 33 -2.19 22.84 -6.29
N GLY A 34 -2.93 21.77 -6.57
CA GLY A 34 -4.29 21.80 -7.12
C GLY A 34 -4.36 22.12 -8.62
N LYS A 35 -3.23 22.25 -9.32
CA LYS A 35 -3.23 22.49 -10.78
C LYS A 35 -3.52 21.20 -11.54
N PRO A 36 -4.40 21.20 -12.56
CA PRO A 36 -4.61 20.03 -13.40
C PRO A 36 -3.34 19.71 -14.21
N VAL A 37 -2.92 18.44 -14.19
CA VAL A 37 -1.70 17.95 -14.85
C VAL A 37 -1.94 16.74 -15.75
N GLY A 38 -3.14 16.15 -15.72
CA GLY A 38 -3.46 15.01 -16.58
C GLY A 38 -4.92 14.60 -16.55
N PHE A 39 -5.29 13.75 -17.50
CA PHE A 39 -6.61 13.16 -17.63
C PHE A 39 -6.52 11.77 -18.27
N ILE A 40 -7.21 10.79 -17.69
CA ILE A 40 -7.29 9.41 -18.16
C ILE A 40 -8.73 9.17 -18.62
N PRO A 41 -9.00 9.16 -19.94
CA PRO A 41 -10.36 9.02 -20.45
C PRO A 41 -10.89 7.60 -20.23
N THR A 42 -12.16 7.50 -19.86
CA THR A 42 -12.88 6.23 -19.73
C THR A 42 -14.18 6.27 -20.54
N LYS A 43 -14.60 5.11 -21.05
CA LYS A 43 -15.85 4.98 -21.81
C LYS A 43 -17.09 5.00 -20.90
N GLU A 44 -16.91 4.60 -19.64
CA GLU A 44 -17.95 4.48 -18.62
C GLU A 44 -17.59 5.36 -17.43
N PHE A 45 -18.60 5.78 -16.65
CA PHE A 45 -18.34 6.46 -15.38
C PHE A 45 -17.59 5.52 -14.43
N CYS A 46 -16.61 6.08 -13.72
CA CYS A 46 -15.86 5.36 -12.71
C CYS A 46 -16.16 5.94 -11.34
N ALA A 47 -16.54 5.07 -10.41
CA ALA A 47 -16.86 5.44 -9.04
C ALA A 47 -15.58 5.56 -8.20
N ASN A 48 -14.58 4.71 -8.42
CA ASN A 48 -13.36 4.73 -7.63
C ASN A 48 -12.08 4.58 -8.46
N VAL A 49 -10.96 5.04 -7.88
CA VAL A 49 -9.61 4.92 -8.42
C VAL A 49 -8.62 4.70 -7.27
N THR A 50 -7.72 3.74 -7.42
CA THR A 50 -6.70 3.45 -6.38
C THR A 50 -5.43 2.85 -6.95
N PHE A 51 -4.29 3.07 -6.28
CA PHE A 51 -3.03 2.39 -6.57
C PHE A 51 -2.94 1.04 -5.86
N GLY A 52 -2.48 0.02 -6.58
CA GLY A 52 -2.27 -1.34 -6.08
C GLY A 52 -1.19 -2.07 -6.88
N GLY A 53 -1.28 -3.39 -6.90
CA GLY A 53 -0.23 -4.26 -7.46
C GLY A 53 0.90 -4.52 -6.47
N ALA A 54 1.73 -5.51 -6.77
CA ALA A 54 2.80 -5.96 -5.86
C ALA A 54 3.86 -4.87 -5.58
N ASP A 55 4.10 -4.00 -6.55
CA ASP A 55 5.02 -2.86 -6.48
C ASP A 55 4.30 -1.52 -6.22
N GLY A 56 2.97 -1.55 -6.07
CA GLY A 56 2.15 -0.36 -5.88
C GLY A 56 2.04 0.55 -7.11
N LYS A 57 2.45 0.08 -8.29
CA LYS A 57 2.50 0.87 -9.54
C LYS A 57 1.38 0.54 -10.54
N THR A 58 0.31 -0.11 -10.10
CA THR A 58 -0.87 -0.32 -10.93
C THR A 58 -2.00 0.57 -10.45
N LEU A 59 -2.54 1.42 -11.33
CA LEU A 59 -3.74 2.21 -11.06
C LEU A 59 -4.97 1.37 -11.47
N TYR A 60 -5.85 1.10 -10.52
CA TYR A 60 -7.13 0.42 -10.76
C TYR A 60 -8.26 1.43 -10.80
N LEU A 61 -9.18 1.27 -11.74
CA LEU A 61 -10.39 2.08 -11.88
C LEU A 61 -11.60 1.17 -11.82
N THR A 62 -12.53 1.44 -10.91
CA THR A 62 -13.81 0.71 -10.83
C THR A 62 -14.88 1.53 -11.56
N CYS A 63 -15.29 1.03 -12.71
CA CYS A 63 -16.29 1.65 -13.56
C CYS A 63 -17.53 0.78 -13.65
N ASN A 64 -18.65 1.37 -14.07
CA ASN A 64 -19.99 0.76 -13.99
C ASN A 64 -20.01 -0.76 -14.22
N THR A 65 -19.51 -1.23 -15.38
CA THR A 65 -19.55 -2.66 -15.72
C THR A 65 -18.19 -3.35 -15.67
N LYS A 66 -17.11 -2.61 -15.44
CA LYS A 66 -15.73 -3.08 -15.64
C LYS A 66 -14.76 -2.50 -14.63
N VAL A 67 -13.76 -3.30 -14.29
CA VAL A 67 -12.55 -2.83 -13.63
C VAL A 67 -11.44 -2.72 -14.67
N TYR A 68 -10.81 -1.56 -14.73
CA TYR A 68 -9.63 -1.34 -15.57
C TYR A 68 -8.37 -1.32 -14.71
N SER A 69 -7.24 -1.69 -15.29
CA SER A 69 -5.92 -1.53 -14.71
C SER A 69 -5.00 -0.79 -15.68
N LEU A 70 -4.14 0.06 -15.14
CA LEU A 70 -3.15 0.83 -15.89
C LEU A 70 -1.81 0.74 -15.17
N ALA A 71 -0.76 0.29 -15.87
CA ALA A 71 0.59 0.32 -15.35
C ALA A 71 1.11 1.76 -15.30
N MET A 72 1.70 2.16 -14.17
CA MET A 72 2.13 3.52 -13.88
C MET A 72 3.63 3.60 -13.66
N ASN A 73 4.21 4.76 -13.97
CA ASN A 73 5.62 5.03 -13.70
C ASN A 73 5.89 5.47 -12.25
N VAL A 74 4.83 5.69 -11.48
CA VAL A 74 4.86 6.12 -10.08
C VAL A 74 4.07 5.13 -9.23
N SER A 75 4.48 4.94 -7.98
CA SER A 75 3.72 4.16 -7.02
C SER A 75 2.67 5.01 -6.31
N GLY A 76 1.64 4.38 -5.74
CA GLY A 76 0.73 5.02 -4.80
C GLY A 76 1.45 5.59 -3.57
N GLY A 77 0.92 6.66 -2.99
CA GLY A 77 1.51 7.34 -1.83
C GLY A 77 1.69 6.43 -0.62
N GLU A 78 0.68 5.60 -0.33
CA GLU A 78 0.75 4.63 0.78
C GLU A 78 1.79 3.53 0.55
N HIS A 79 1.97 3.10 -0.71
CA HIS A 79 2.92 2.04 -1.07
C HIS A 79 4.36 2.51 -0.93
N ALA A 80 4.65 3.76 -1.31
CA ALA A 80 5.94 4.39 -1.06
C ALA A 80 6.24 4.52 0.43
N ALA A 81 5.30 5.06 1.22
CA ALA A 81 5.47 5.22 2.66
C ALA A 81 5.67 3.86 3.37
N ARG A 82 4.98 2.80 2.92
CA ARG A 82 5.16 1.44 3.46
C ARG A 82 6.54 0.86 3.16
N ALA A 83 7.08 1.07 1.95
CA ALA A 83 8.42 0.63 1.58
C ALA A 83 9.49 1.30 2.45
N GLU A 84 9.38 2.61 2.67
CA GLU A 84 10.29 3.37 3.55
C GLU A 84 10.26 2.88 4.99
N ARG A 85 9.06 2.64 5.55
CA ARG A 85 8.90 2.11 6.92
C ARG A 85 9.56 0.74 7.08
N LYS A 86 9.44 -0.15 6.08
CA LYS A 86 10.12 -1.46 6.10
C LYS A 86 11.64 -1.30 6.05
N GLY A 87 12.15 -0.36 5.24
CA GLY A 87 13.58 -0.04 5.17
C GLY A 87 14.15 0.45 6.50
N LYS A 88 13.50 1.44 7.13
CA LYS A 88 13.91 1.97 8.45
C LYS A 88 13.88 0.89 9.54
N LYS A 89 12.82 0.06 9.60
CA LYS A 89 12.74 -1.05 10.56
C LYS A 89 13.87 -2.07 10.37
N LYS A 90 14.18 -2.47 9.13
CA LYS A 90 15.30 -3.37 8.85
C LYS A 90 16.65 -2.75 9.27
N GLY A 91 16.86 -1.47 8.96
CA GLY A 91 18.06 -0.74 9.36
C GLY A 91 18.25 -0.67 10.88
N LEU A 92 17.17 -0.35 11.61
CA LEU A 92 17.17 -0.29 13.08
C LEU A 92 17.43 -1.68 13.70
N VAL A 93 16.77 -2.74 13.22
CA VAL A 93 17.01 -4.11 13.68
C VAL A 93 18.45 -4.56 13.40
N GLY A 94 18.97 -4.23 12.22
CA GLY A 94 20.37 -4.49 11.86
C GLY A 94 21.37 -3.75 12.75
N LEU A 95 21.08 -2.48 13.08
CA LEU A 95 21.89 -1.67 14.00
C LEU A 95 21.86 -2.24 15.42
N LEU A 96 20.67 -2.53 15.97
CA LEU A 96 20.51 -3.14 17.29
C LEU A 96 21.27 -4.47 17.39
N ARG A 97 21.20 -5.34 16.38
CA ARG A 97 21.95 -6.60 16.33
C ARG A 97 23.47 -6.43 16.29
N ARG A 98 23.97 -5.32 15.74
CA ARG A 98 25.41 -5.00 15.69
C ARG A 98 25.90 -4.36 16.99
N THR A 99 25.07 -3.54 17.63
CA THR A 99 25.43 -2.79 18.84
C THR A 99 25.25 -3.63 20.11
N LEU A 100 24.26 -4.52 20.14
CA LEU A 100 24.09 -5.47 21.24
C LEU A 100 25.07 -6.64 21.07
N LYS A 101 26.18 -6.60 21.81
CA LYS A 101 26.98 -7.81 22.06
C LYS A 101 26.13 -8.79 22.89
N PRO A 102 26.15 -10.09 22.61
CA PRO A 102 25.44 -11.06 23.43
C PRO A 102 26.00 -11.02 24.85
N ALA A 103 25.16 -10.67 25.82
CA ALA A 103 25.47 -10.89 27.22
C ALA A 103 25.41 -12.40 27.49
N GLY A 104 26.55 -12.99 27.83
CA GLY A 104 26.61 -14.35 28.38
C GLY A 104 26.60 -15.48 27.35
N ARG A 105 27.80 -15.92 26.94
CA ARG A 105 28.02 -17.32 26.59
C ARG A 105 27.91 -18.12 27.89
N ILE A 106 26.72 -18.62 28.23
CA ILE A 106 26.54 -19.53 29.37
C ILE A 106 27.20 -20.86 29.00
N LEU A 107 28.16 -21.28 29.83
CA LEU A 107 28.85 -22.56 29.72
C LEU A 107 27.84 -23.72 29.78
N LYS A 108 28.07 -24.73 28.95
CA LYS A 108 27.34 -26.00 28.95
C LYS A 108 27.40 -26.65 30.34
N GLY A 109 26.25 -27.09 30.84
CA GLY A 109 26.18 -28.26 31.73
C GLY A 109 25.45 -28.04 33.05
N VAL A 110 24.12 -28.11 33.03
CA VAL A 110 23.22 -28.75 34.04
C VAL A 110 21.92 -29.02 33.26
N GLY A 111 21.56 -30.25 32.91
CA GLY A 111 20.77 -31.15 33.73
C GLY A 111 19.38 -31.34 33.10
N LYS A 112 19.03 -32.58 32.76
CA LYS A 112 17.73 -33.05 32.23
C LYS A 112 16.57 -32.81 33.23
N ALA A 113 15.34 -32.97 32.71
CA ALA A 113 14.02 -33.06 33.37
C ALA A 113 13.23 -31.74 33.30
N ILE A 114 12.00 -31.67 32.79
CA ILE A 114 10.89 -32.63 32.80
C ILE A 114 10.04 -32.47 31.53
N ASP A 115 9.58 -33.63 31.05
CA ASP A 115 8.56 -33.81 30.03
C ASP A 115 7.18 -33.77 30.72
N LYS A 116 6.12 -33.45 29.95
CA LYS A 116 4.67 -33.44 30.30
C LYS A 116 4.07 -32.19 30.96
N ILE A 117 3.15 -31.57 30.22
CA ILE A 117 1.78 -31.11 30.53
C ILE A 117 1.36 -30.39 29.23
N GLY A 118 0.33 -30.71 28.47
CA GLY A 118 -0.69 -31.75 28.46
C GLY A 118 -1.45 -31.48 27.15
N ASP A 119 -1.77 -32.54 26.40
CA ASP A 119 -2.86 -32.48 25.45
C ASP A 119 -4.13 -32.25 26.27
N ASP A 120 -4.89 -31.19 25.99
CA ASP A 120 -6.31 -31.13 26.29
C ASP A 120 -6.97 -30.18 25.28
N ASP A 121 -7.96 -30.75 24.63
CA ASP A 121 -8.86 -30.21 23.63
C ASP A 121 -9.65 -28.98 24.13
N ASP A 122 -9.99 -28.05 23.24
CA ASP A 122 -11.22 -27.26 23.33
C ASP A 122 -11.64 -26.82 21.91
N ASP A 123 -12.93 -27.01 21.65
CA ASP A 123 -13.69 -27.08 20.38
C ASP A 123 -13.51 -25.96 19.31
#